data_AF-A0A847GYR0-F1
#
_entry.id   AF-A0A847GYR0-F1
#
_cell.length_a   1.000
_cell.length_b   1.000
_cell.length_c   1.000
_cell.angle_alpha   90.00
_cell.angle_beta   90.00
_cell.angle_gamma   90.00
#
_symmetry.space_group_name_H-M   'P 1'
#
loop_
_entity.id
_entity.type
_entity.pdbx_description
1 polymer ?
#
loop_
_entity_poly.entity_id
_entity_poly.type
_entity_poly.pdbx_seq_one_letter_code
_entity_poly.pdbx_strand_id
1 'polypeptide(L)'
;MTHSTPTTSTPQDLTTGIVPELLTTKQAAELASVGERTWWSWTRSGLAPRPLQIGHGTRPAVRYRRSDIMAWIASGCPRVDGKGGNGQ
;
A
#
# COMPACT_ATOMS: atom_id res chain seq x y z
N MET A 1 -6.44 27.35 28.32
CA MET A 1 -7.44 26.32 28.01
C MET A 1 -7.29 25.94 26.55
N THR A 2 -6.41 24.98 26.24
CA THR A 2 -6.19 24.46 24.88
C THR A 2 -6.88 23.10 24.80
N HIS A 3 -7.92 23.00 23.98
CA HIS A 3 -8.62 21.74 23.75
C HIS A 3 -7.74 20.85 22.88
N SER A 4 -7.20 19.76 23.47
CA SER A 4 -6.66 18.64 22.71
C SER A 4 -7.77 18.06 21.86
N THR A 5 -7.56 17.99 20.55
CA THR A 5 -8.47 17.31 19.62
C THR A 5 -8.63 15.84 20.02
N PRO A 6 -9.85 15.28 19.99
CA PRO A 6 -10.01 13.84 20.12
C PRO A 6 -9.33 13.19 18.92
N THR A 7 -8.22 12.50 19.15
CA THR A 7 -7.66 11.52 18.23
C THR A 7 -8.79 10.62 17.79
N THR A 8 -9.02 10.50 16.47
CA THR A 8 -9.91 9.53 15.89
C THR A 8 -9.44 8.13 16.30
N SER A 9 -9.98 7.63 17.41
CA SER A 9 -9.90 6.23 17.80
C SER A 9 -10.69 5.45 16.76
N THR A 10 -9.97 4.91 15.77
CA THR A 10 -10.47 3.83 14.94
C THR A 10 -10.88 2.67 15.87
N PRO A 11 -12.11 2.13 15.77
CA PRO A 11 -12.53 1.03 16.61
C PRO A 11 -11.66 -0.20 16.29
N GLN A 12 -10.85 -0.64 17.27
CA GLN A 12 -9.91 -1.76 17.15
C GLN A 12 -10.46 -3.08 17.72
N ASP A 13 -11.72 -3.12 18.14
CA ASP A 13 -12.30 -4.30 18.77
C ASP A 13 -13.38 -4.86 17.84
N LEU A 14 -13.25 -6.13 17.43
CA LEU A 14 -14.15 -7.00 16.61
C LEU A 14 -13.57 -7.61 15.30
N THR A 15 -12.34 -7.29 14.85
CA THR A 15 -11.81 -7.84 13.57
C THR A 15 -11.02 -9.16 13.72
N THR A 16 -11.68 -10.22 14.19
CA THR A 16 -11.16 -11.57 13.96
C THR A 16 -11.36 -11.94 12.49
N GLY A 17 -10.39 -11.59 11.63
CA GLY A 17 -10.11 -12.33 10.40
C GLY A 17 -10.57 -11.74 9.06
N ILE A 18 -11.06 -10.50 8.97
CA ILE A 18 -11.43 -9.93 7.65
C ILE A 18 -10.23 -9.17 7.09
N VAL A 19 -9.48 -9.84 6.24
CA VAL A 19 -8.35 -9.24 5.53
C VAL A 19 -8.85 -8.52 4.28
N PRO A 20 -8.63 -7.20 4.13
CA PRO A 20 -9.06 -6.48 2.95
C PRO A 20 -8.29 -6.95 1.70
N GLU A 21 -9.02 -7.45 0.70
CA GLU A 21 -8.44 -7.93 -0.57
C GLU A 21 -7.95 -6.78 -1.45
N LEU A 22 -8.58 -5.60 -1.35
CA LEU A 22 -8.19 -4.41 -2.10
C LEU A 22 -7.46 -3.42 -1.20
N LEU A 23 -6.17 -3.26 -1.47
CA LEU A 23 -5.28 -2.36 -0.75
C LEU A 23 -5.18 -1.02 -1.45
N THR A 24 -5.05 0.04 -0.66
CA THR A 24 -4.60 1.36 -1.14
C THR A 24 -3.12 1.34 -1.49
N THR A 25 -2.62 2.36 -2.19
CA THR A 25 -1.17 2.49 -2.46
C THR A 25 -0.34 2.43 -1.19
N LYS A 26 -0.79 3.10 -0.11
CA LYS A 26 -0.09 3.09 1.18
C LYS A 26 0.02 1.68 1.77
N GLN A 27 -1.10 0.97 1.82
CA GLN A 27 -1.14 -0.42 2.34
C GLN A 27 -0.33 -1.38 1.46
N ALA A 28 -0.33 -1.19 0.14
CA ALA A 28 0.47 -1.99 -0.78
C ALA A 28 1.98 -1.75 -0.56
N ALA A 29 2.38 -0.50 -0.36
CA ALA A 29 3.76 -0.13 -0.06
C ALA A 29 4.21 -0.68 1.30
N GLU A 30 3.35 -0.60 2.33
CA GLU A 30 3.58 -1.22 3.64
C GLU A 30 3.73 -2.75 3.53
N LEU A 31 2.87 -3.40 2.75
CA LEU A 31 2.93 -4.86 2.54
C LEU A 31 4.22 -5.29 1.82
N ALA A 32 4.71 -4.47 0.90
CA ALA A 32 5.97 -4.69 0.20
C ALA A 32 7.19 -4.14 0.96
N SER A 33 7.00 -3.55 2.15
CA SER A 33 8.03 -2.94 2.99
C SER A 33 8.86 -1.86 2.27
N VAL A 34 8.20 -0.99 1.50
CA VAL A 34 8.83 0.14 0.78
C VAL A 34 8.08 1.46 1.00
N GLY A 35 8.72 2.58 0.67
CA GLY A 35 8.05 3.89 0.69
C GLY A 35 7.02 4.04 -0.43
N GLU A 36 5.94 4.79 -0.19
CA GLU A 36 4.86 5.04 -1.17
C GLU A 36 5.36 5.61 -2.50
N ARG A 37 6.34 6.51 -2.45
CA ARG A 37 6.96 7.09 -3.66
C ARG A 37 7.70 6.05 -4.48
N THR A 38 8.41 5.13 -3.81
CA THR A 38 9.11 4.01 -4.46
C THR A 38 8.11 3.06 -5.10
N TRP A 39 7.04 2.71 -4.38
CA TRP A 39 5.94 1.90 -4.90
C TRP A 39 5.33 2.54 -6.16
N TRP A 40 5.00 3.83 -6.12
CA TRP A 40 4.50 4.55 -7.31
C TRP A 40 5.47 4.56 -8.48
N SER A 41 6.78 4.62 -8.21
CA SER A 41 7.80 4.53 -9.26
C SER A 41 7.77 3.13 -9.90
N TRP A 42 7.78 2.08 -9.10
CA TRP A 42 7.77 0.69 -9.58
C TRP A 42 6.49 0.34 -10.34
N THR A 43 5.34 0.78 -9.85
CA THR A 43 4.06 0.58 -10.54
C THR A 43 4.07 1.23 -11.92
N ARG A 44 4.59 2.46 -12.03
CA ARG A 44 4.71 3.16 -13.32
C ARG A 44 5.74 2.51 -14.26
N SER A 45 6.81 1.96 -13.70
CA SER A 45 7.85 1.25 -14.45
C SER A 45 7.48 -0.21 -14.78
N GLY A 46 6.31 -0.70 -14.32
CA GLY A 46 5.87 -2.09 -14.53
C GLY A 46 6.62 -3.15 -13.71
N LEU A 47 7.36 -2.74 -12.67
CA LEU A 47 8.11 -3.63 -11.78
C LEU A 47 7.25 -4.21 -10.65
N ALA A 48 6.16 -3.52 -10.31
CA ALA A 48 5.19 -3.93 -9.30
C ALA A 48 3.86 -4.38 -9.94
N PRO A 49 2.98 -5.06 -9.19
CA PRO A 49 1.66 -5.46 -9.69
C PRO A 49 0.86 -4.29 -10.24
N ARG A 50 0.10 -4.55 -11.31
CA ARG A 50 -0.73 -3.52 -11.94
C ARG A 50 -1.84 -3.05 -10.99
N PRO A 51 -2.06 -1.74 -10.87
CA PRO A 51 -3.14 -1.23 -10.06
C PRO A 51 -4.47 -1.42 -10.78
N LEU A 52 -5.51 -1.69 -10.00
CA LEU A 52 -6.89 -1.59 -10.40
C LEU A 52 -7.36 -0.15 -10.23
N GLN A 53 -8.00 0.37 -11.26
CA GLN A 53 -8.70 1.65 -11.21
C GLN A 53 -10.19 1.37 -10.99
N ILE A 54 -10.71 1.77 -9.83
CA ILE A 54 -12.10 1.55 -9.44
C ILE A 54 -12.84 2.89 -9.50
N GLY A 55 -13.95 2.92 -10.23
CA GLY A 55 -14.79 4.10 -10.43
C GLY A 55 -14.66 4.69 -11.83
N HIS A 56 -15.53 5.66 -12.13
CA HIS A 56 -15.60 6.36 -13.41
C HIS A 56 -15.35 7.87 -13.20
N GLY A 57 -14.69 8.52 -14.16
CA GLY A 57 -14.42 9.98 -14.15
C GLY A 57 -12.93 10.33 -14.15
N THR A 58 -12.62 11.60 -13.87
CA THR A 58 -11.26 12.18 -14.02
C THR A 58 -10.24 11.67 -13.00
N ARG A 59 -10.69 11.07 -11.88
CA ARG A 59 -9.81 10.57 -10.80
C ARG A 59 -10.32 9.22 -10.26
N PRO A 60 -10.10 8.12 -10.97
CA PRO A 60 -10.45 6.80 -10.48
C PRO A 60 -9.62 6.43 -9.24
N ALA A 61 -10.22 5.67 -8.32
CA ALA A 61 -9.53 5.20 -7.12
C ALA A 61 -8.55 4.09 -7.48
N VAL A 62 -7.27 4.28 -7.16
CA VAL A 62 -6.20 3.32 -7.40
C VAL A 62 -6.16 2.31 -6.25
N ARG A 63 -6.32 1.03 -6.56
CA ARG A 63 -6.29 -0.10 -5.63
C ARG A 63 -5.39 -1.21 -6.13
N TYR A 64 -4.91 -2.04 -5.23
CA TYR A 64 -4.08 -3.20 -5.54
C TYR A 64 -4.70 -4.44 -4.93
N ARG A 65 -4.68 -5.57 -5.65
CA ARG A 65 -5.08 -6.83 -5.04
C ARG A 65 -3.98 -7.30 -4.11
N ARG A 66 -4.36 -7.67 -2.90
CA ARG A 66 -3.45 -8.22 -1.90
C ARG A 66 -2.82 -9.52 -2.41
N SER A 67 -3.64 -10.40 -3.00
CA SER A 67 -3.20 -11.68 -3.59
C SER A 67 -2.09 -11.48 -4.63
N ASP A 68 -2.24 -10.53 -5.55
CA ASP A 68 -1.23 -10.21 -6.57
C ASP A 68 0.09 -9.72 -5.95
N ILE A 69 0.02 -8.85 -4.94
CA ILE A 69 1.23 -8.38 -4.24
C ILE A 69 1.92 -9.52 -3.51
N MET A 70 1.18 -10.37 -2.81
CA MET A 70 1.77 -11.52 -2.12
C MET A 70 2.39 -12.51 -3.10
N ALA A 71 1.71 -12.80 -4.23
CA ALA A 71 2.25 -13.64 -5.29
C ALA A 71 3.53 -13.04 -5.90
N TRP A 72 3.55 -11.73 -6.11
CA TRP A 72 4.73 -11.02 -6.60
C TRP A 72 5.90 -11.06 -5.60
N ILE A 73 5.64 -10.85 -4.30
CA ILE A 73 6.67 -11.02 -3.25
C ILE A 73 7.20 -12.45 -3.25
N ALA A 74 6.30 -13.45 -3.30
CA ALA A 74 6.66 -14.86 -3.31
C ALA A 74 7.44 -15.27 -4.57
N SER A 75 7.18 -14.64 -5.72
CA SER A 75 7.91 -14.87 -6.96
C SER A 75 9.36 -14.33 -6.96
N GLY A 76 9.73 -13.61 -5.90
CA GLY A 76 11.00 -12.91 -5.81
C GLY A 76 10.83 -11.50 -6.35
N CYS A 77 10.43 -10.57 -5.47
CA CYS A 77 10.46 -9.13 -5.74
C CYS A 77 11.83 -8.76 -6.36
N PRO A 78 11.88 -7.91 -7.41
CA PRO A 78 13.13 -7.43 -7.97
C PRO A 78 14.00 -6.89 -6.83
N ARG A 79 15.14 -7.55 -6.63
CA ARG A 79 16.12 -7.22 -5.59
C ARG A 79 16.56 -5.78 -5.85
N VAL A 80 15.98 -4.84 -5.11
CA VAL A 80 16.52 -3.49 -5.06
C VAL A 80 17.64 -3.52 -4.06
N ASP A 81 18.86 -3.53 -4.58
CA ASP A 81 20.09 -3.59 -3.79
C ASP A 81 20.26 -2.29 -3.01
N GLY A 82 19.55 -2.14 -1.89
CA GLY A 82 19.95 -1.42 -0.67
C GLY A 82 20.42 0.04 -0.72
N LYS A 83 20.48 0.75 -1.85
CA LYS A 83 20.91 2.15 -1.91
C LYS A 83 19.72 3.12 -1.92
N GLY A 84 18.96 3.13 -0.83
CA GLY A 84 17.85 4.07 -0.66
C GLY A 84 17.34 4.26 0.77
N GLY A 85 18.11 3.85 1.79
CA GLY A 85 17.79 4.17 3.18
C GLY A 85 18.01 5.66 3.42
N ASN A 86 16.94 6.45 3.51
CA ASN A 86 16.98 7.76 4.14
C ASN A 86 16.67 7.57 5.63
N GLY A 87 17.56 8.11 6.46
CA GLY A 87 17.74 7.76 7.86
C GLY A 87 16.57 8.04 8.80
N GLN A 88 16.58 7.26 9.88
CA GLN A 88 16.24 7.74 11.22
C GLN A 88 17.53 8.02 11.98
#